data_AF-A0A0R1UJX0-F1
#
_entry.id   AF-A0A0R1UJX0-F1
#
_cell.length_a   1.000
_cell.length_b   1.000
_cell.length_c   1.000
_cell.angle_alpha   90.00
_cell.angle_beta   90.00
_cell.angle_gamma   90.00
#
_symmetry.space_group_name_H-M   'P 1'
#
loop_
_entity.id
_entity.type
_entity.pdbx_description
1 polymer ?
#
loop_
_entity_poly.entity_id
_entity_poly.type
_entity_poly.pdbx_seq_one_letter_code
_entity_poly.pdbx_strand_id
1 'polypeptide(L)'
;MMKKVAMIAAAAAMVLPLGLGAIAPANDGLTAFAAAKPAAKKVTHTLISAKAMKKAAYHVKSGKPALYRAAFAADQAKVSMTKKGTLAGGKTYYATKKIVVKVKATKTTKAKKVTYAYIKTANGKTAGWVALSKLTAGKFKAADGKADAKKAADKIAGKTYTLVSTKALKKSAFHFKGNQPALYTGKFAADKAKVTLTKKGVLPQGKTFYATKTITIKKANKNVKYDYVTGGNAKGWVLASQLTAGKFMAAD
;
A
#
# COMPACT_ATOMS: atom_id res chain seq x y z
N MET A 1 39.28 1.23 34.58
CA MET A 1 38.89 2.13 35.70
C MET A 1 37.65 2.93 35.31
N MET A 2 36.69 3.03 36.22
CA MET A 2 35.41 3.70 36.09
C MET A 2 35.56 5.23 35.91
N LYS A 3 34.57 5.90 35.29
CA LYS A 3 33.70 6.90 35.97
C LYS A 3 32.72 7.61 35.02
N LYS A 4 31.43 7.43 35.34
CA LYS A 4 30.33 8.41 35.48
C LYS A 4 30.24 9.61 34.51
N VAL A 5 29.07 9.75 33.85
CA VAL A 5 28.41 11.04 33.55
C VAL A 5 26.89 10.79 33.50
N ALA A 6 26.16 10.99 34.61
CA ALA A 6 25.33 12.16 34.92
C ALA A 6 24.13 12.36 33.98
N MET A 7 22.96 11.87 34.42
CA MET A 7 21.65 12.36 33.97
C MET A 7 21.50 13.82 34.40
N ILE A 8 21.24 14.71 33.46
CA ILE A 8 20.72 16.05 33.73
C ILE A 8 19.31 16.08 33.15
N ALA A 9 18.32 16.04 34.05
CA ALA A 9 16.98 16.50 33.78
C ALA A 9 17.03 18.03 33.64
N ALA A 10 16.67 18.55 32.47
CA ALA A 10 16.51 19.98 32.24
C ALA A 10 15.04 20.28 31.98
N ALA A 11 14.54 21.17 32.84
CA ALA A 11 13.18 21.64 32.98
C ALA A 11 12.48 22.03 31.67
N ALA A 12 11.22 21.61 31.54
CA ALA A 12 10.28 22.21 30.61
C ALA A 12 9.80 23.54 31.19
N ALA A 13 10.47 24.64 30.82
CA ALA A 13 9.86 25.97 30.92
C ALA A 13 8.83 26.10 29.79
N MET A 14 7.55 25.91 30.13
CA MET A 14 6.45 26.28 29.24
C MET A 14 6.39 27.81 29.11
N VAL A 15 7.06 28.36 28.11
CA VAL A 15 6.74 29.70 27.60
C VAL A 15 5.49 29.57 26.74
N LEU A 16 4.36 29.94 27.33
CA LEU A 16 3.15 30.31 26.61
C LEU A 16 3.44 31.64 25.86
N PRO A 17 3.24 31.73 24.54
CA PRO A 17 3.00 33.01 23.92
C PRO A 17 1.60 33.46 24.35
N LEU A 18 1.56 34.33 25.36
CA LEU A 18 0.44 35.23 25.61
C LEU A 18 0.28 36.13 24.38
N GLY A 19 -0.92 36.14 23.80
CA GLY A 19 -1.33 37.11 22.79
C GLY A 19 -2.51 36.60 21.99
N LEU A 20 -3.65 37.29 21.86
CA LEU A 20 -4.14 38.58 22.35
C LEU A 20 -5.64 38.57 21.99
N GLY A 21 -6.49 39.18 22.82
CA GLY A 21 -7.86 39.56 22.44
C GLY A 21 -8.97 38.76 23.11
N ALA A 22 -9.24 39.06 24.39
CA ALA A 22 -10.57 38.89 24.95
C ALA A 22 -11.39 40.16 24.64
N ILE A 23 -12.43 40.00 23.82
CA ILE A 23 -13.66 40.81 23.91
C ILE A 23 -14.74 39.84 24.39
N ALA A 24 -15.47 40.26 25.42
CA ALA A 24 -16.38 39.46 26.27
C ALA A 24 -17.71 39.08 25.56
N PRO A 25 -18.73 38.54 26.26
CA PRO A 25 -18.85 37.16 26.71
C PRO A 25 -20.17 36.48 26.22
N ALA A 26 -20.35 35.22 26.63
CA ALA A 26 -21.61 34.46 26.72
C ALA A 26 -22.32 34.02 25.43
N ASN A 27 -22.23 32.72 25.12
CA ASN A 27 -23.40 31.85 25.17
C ASN A 27 -22.97 30.37 25.14
N ASP A 28 -23.63 29.59 25.99
CA ASP A 28 -23.47 28.15 26.13
C ASP A 28 -23.66 27.42 24.81
N GLY A 29 -22.55 26.91 24.30
CA GLY A 29 -22.51 26.00 23.19
C GLY A 29 -21.17 25.32 23.21
N LEU A 30 -21.10 24.12 23.80
CA LEU A 30 -19.95 23.24 23.73
C LEU A 30 -19.68 22.86 22.27
N THR A 31 -19.07 23.77 21.54
CA THR A 31 -18.48 23.52 20.24
C THR A 31 -17.18 22.78 20.51
N ALA A 32 -17.19 21.48 20.25
CA ALA A 32 -15.99 20.66 20.28
C ALA A 32 -14.93 21.34 19.40
N PHE A 33 -13.88 21.87 20.03
CA PHE A 33 -12.72 22.39 19.32
C PHE A 33 -12.16 21.26 18.46
N ALA A 34 -12.37 21.35 17.15
CA ALA A 34 -11.76 20.44 16.20
C ALA A 34 -10.25 20.47 16.44
N ALA A 35 -9.68 19.34 16.87
CA ALA A 35 -8.27 19.23 17.17
C ALA A 35 -7.46 19.74 15.96
N ALA A 36 -6.75 20.85 16.15
CA ALA A 36 -5.96 21.47 15.11
C ALA A 36 -4.95 20.46 14.57
N LYS A 37 -5.04 20.13 13.28
CA LYS A 37 -4.12 19.20 12.63
C LYS A 37 -2.69 19.74 12.78
N PRO A 38 -1.75 18.96 13.34
CA PRO A 38 -0.37 19.41 13.51
C PRO A 38 0.21 19.93 12.19
N ALA A 39 0.81 21.11 12.22
CA ALA A 39 1.44 21.70 11.04
C ALA A 39 2.49 20.74 10.47
N ALA A 40 2.43 20.51 9.16
CA ALA A 40 3.35 19.60 8.49
C ALA A 40 4.80 20.12 8.63
N LYS A 41 5.69 19.30 9.19
CA LYS A 41 7.11 19.65 9.39
C LYS A 41 7.74 20.10 8.06
N LYS A 42 8.22 21.34 8.04
CA LYS A 42 8.93 21.97 6.92
C LYS A 42 10.42 21.69 7.06
N VAL A 43 11.05 21.20 5.99
CA VAL A 43 12.49 20.92 5.98
C VAL A 43 13.16 21.77 4.92
N THR A 44 14.18 22.53 5.30
CA THR A 44 14.92 23.42 4.39
C THR A 44 16.24 22.77 3.98
N HIS A 45 16.50 22.77 2.67
CA HIS A 45 17.72 22.26 2.07
C HIS A 45 18.43 23.36 1.28
N THR A 46 19.74 23.24 1.13
CA THR A 46 20.51 24.08 0.20
C THR A 46 20.20 23.60 -1.22
N LEU A 47 19.79 24.52 -2.08
CA LEU A 47 19.60 24.26 -3.50
C LEU A 47 20.96 24.34 -4.20
N ILE A 48 21.32 23.30 -4.95
CA ILE A 48 22.54 23.28 -5.76
C ILE A 48 22.23 23.68 -7.20
N SER A 49 21.09 23.23 -7.72
CA SER A 49 20.64 23.60 -9.07
C SER A 49 19.15 23.40 -9.22
N ALA A 50 18.54 24.21 -10.09
CA ALA A 50 17.19 24.03 -10.60
C ALA A 50 17.20 24.18 -12.12
N LYS A 51 16.61 23.21 -12.82
CA LYS A 51 16.56 23.22 -14.30
C LYS A 51 15.20 22.76 -14.79
N ALA A 52 14.68 23.42 -15.82
CA ALA A 52 13.62 22.86 -16.63
C ALA A 52 14.16 21.64 -17.41
N MET A 53 13.27 20.72 -17.78
CA MET A 53 13.63 19.56 -18.60
C MET A 53 12.52 19.26 -19.59
N LYS A 54 12.88 18.62 -20.71
CA LYS A 54 11.90 18.05 -21.64
C LYS A 54 10.96 17.12 -20.87
N LYS A 55 9.67 17.22 -21.19
CA LYS A 55 8.62 16.41 -20.56
C LYS A 55 8.96 14.93 -20.73
N ALA A 56 9.17 14.24 -19.62
CA ALA A 56 9.53 12.82 -19.63
C ALA A 56 8.56 12.03 -18.75
N ALA A 57 8.17 10.84 -19.20
CA ALA A 57 7.32 9.94 -18.45
C ALA A 57 8.14 9.16 -17.41
N TYR A 58 7.54 8.95 -16.24
CA TYR A 58 8.10 8.17 -15.13
C TYR A 58 6.99 7.37 -14.45
N HIS A 59 7.38 6.30 -13.75
CA HIS A 59 6.52 5.57 -12.84
C HIS A 59 7.27 5.24 -11.54
N VAL A 60 6.53 4.92 -10.48
CA VAL A 60 7.13 4.56 -9.19
C VAL A 60 7.86 3.22 -9.32
N LYS A 61 9.13 3.18 -8.91
CA LYS A 61 9.95 1.94 -8.93
C LYS A 61 9.42 0.92 -7.93
N SER A 62 9.26 1.32 -6.67
CA SER A 62 8.69 0.50 -5.60
C SER A 62 8.29 1.37 -4.39
N GLY A 63 7.43 0.81 -3.53
CA GLY A 63 7.00 1.45 -2.29
C GLY A 63 6.08 2.66 -2.49
N LYS A 64 6.06 3.54 -1.50
CA LYS A 64 5.22 4.76 -1.46
C LYS A 64 6.11 6.01 -1.34
N PRO A 65 6.75 6.48 -2.42
CA PRO A 65 7.66 7.60 -2.34
C PRO A 65 6.93 8.86 -1.88
N ALA A 66 7.57 9.64 -1.01
CA ALA A 66 7.01 10.88 -0.51
C ALA A 66 6.90 11.94 -1.61
N LEU A 67 5.75 12.62 -1.65
CA LEU A 67 5.46 13.74 -2.52
C LEU A 67 5.54 15.03 -1.70
N TYR A 68 6.32 15.99 -2.18
CA TYR A 68 6.57 17.24 -1.47
C TYR A 68 6.03 18.45 -2.24
N ARG A 69 5.57 19.47 -1.51
CA ARG A 69 5.50 20.85 -2.01
C ARG A 69 6.84 21.51 -1.71
N ALA A 70 7.34 22.31 -2.64
CA ALA A 70 8.58 23.06 -2.44
C ALA A 70 8.31 24.55 -2.56
N ALA A 71 8.91 25.34 -1.68
CA ALA A 71 8.99 26.79 -1.75
C ALA A 71 10.47 27.18 -1.89
N PHE A 72 10.79 27.93 -2.93
CA PHE A 72 12.16 28.40 -3.21
C PHE A 72 12.35 29.76 -2.54
N ALA A 73 13.51 29.98 -1.92
CA ALA A 73 13.88 31.31 -1.47
C ALA A 73 14.09 32.24 -2.67
N ALA A 74 13.92 33.55 -2.48
CA ALA A 74 14.04 34.54 -3.55
C ALA A 74 15.43 34.52 -4.22
N ASP A 75 16.48 34.34 -3.41
CA ASP A 75 17.88 34.17 -3.84
C ASP A 75 18.18 32.81 -4.51
N GLN A 76 17.20 31.90 -4.55
CA GLN A 76 17.33 30.52 -5.01
C GLN A 76 18.45 29.71 -4.33
N ALA A 77 19.00 30.14 -3.18
CA ALA A 77 20.03 29.40 -2.46
C ALA A 77 19.44 28.24 -1.64
N LYS A 78 18.15 28.32 -1.29
CA LYS A 78 17.46 27.38 -0.40
C LYS A 78 16.12 26.95 -0.96
N VAL A 79 15.73 25.72 -0.64
CA VAL A 79 14.42 25.17 -0.95
C VAL A 79 13.82 24.54 0.31
N SER A 80 12.62 24.97 0.64
CA SER A 80 11.84 24.44 1.75
C SER A 80 10.85 23.40 1.23
N MET A 81 10.93 22.17 1.74
CA MET A 81 10.06 21.07 1.34
C MET A 81 9.10 20.69 2.47
N THR A 82 7.82 20.59 2.14
CA THR A 82 6.76 20.12 3.05
C THR A 82 6.09 18.90 2.44
N LYS A 83 6.00 17.81 3.21
CA LYS A 83 5.39 16.57 2.73
C LYS A 83 3.90 16.81 2.47
N LYS A 84 3.47 16.58 1.23
CA LYS A 84 2.07 16.67 0.79
C LYS A 84 1.36 15.32 0.87
N GLY A 85 2.10 14.23 0.66
CA GLY A 85 1.54 12.89 0.62
C GLY A 85 2.55 11.88 0.09
N THR A 86 2.07 10.88 -0.63
CA THR A 86 2.89 9.86 -1.31
C THR A 86 2.40 9.63 -2.72
N LEU A 87 3.30 9.25 -3.63
CA LEU A 87 2.94 8.78 -4.95
C LEU A 87 2.35 7.36 -4.90
N ALA A 88 1.35 7.11 -5.73
CA ALA A 88 0.81 5.79 -5.95
C ALA A 88 1.63 5.03 -7.01
N GLY A 89 1.78 3.72 -6.82
CA GLY A 89 2.31 2.84 -7.87
C GLY A 89 1.31 2.63 -9.00
N GLY A 90 1.77 1.99 -10.08
CA GLY A 90 0.91 1.60 -11.21
C GLY A 90 0.33 2.77 -12.02
N LYS A 91 0.98 3.93 -11.98
CA LYS A 91 0.55 5.14 -12.68
C LYS A 91 1.73 5.78 -13.41
N THR A 92 1.43 6.39 -14.55
CA THR A 92 2.36 7.24 -15.29
C THR A 92 2.29 8.67 -14.76
N TYR A 93 3.46 9.22 -14.47
CA TYR A 93 3.66 10.61 -14.10
C TYR A 93 4.57 11.28 -15.12
N TYR A 94 4.41 12.59 -15.30
CA TYR A 94 5.24 13.38 -16.21
C TYR A 94 6.10 14.34 -15.42
N ALA A 95 7.41 14.29 -15.63
CA ALA A 95 8.36 15.23 -15.04
C ALA A 95 8.71 16.33 -16.03
N THR A 96 8.75 17.58 -15.56
CA THR A 96 9.07 18.77 -16.37
C THR A 96 10.15 19.66 -15.76
N LYS A 97 10.46 19.49 -14.48
CA LYS A 97 11.53 20.22 -13.78
C LYS A 97 12.34 19.27 -12.92
N LYS A 98 13.62 19.57 -12.74
CA LYS A 98 14.51 18.87 -11.80
C LYS A 98 15.26 19.85 -10.92
N ILE A 99 15.49 19.46 -9.68
CA ILE A 99 16.35 20.18 -8.74
C ILE A 99 17.35 19.22 -8.11
N VAL A 100 18.52 19.72 -7.75
CA VAL A 100 19.49 18.99 -6.93
C VAL A 100 19.66 19.76 -5.63
N VAL A 101 19.49 19.07 -4.51
CA VAL A 101 19.60 19.66 -3.17
C VAL A 101 20.70 18.98 -2.36
N LYS A 102 21.36 19.74 -1.48
CA LYS A 102 22.25 19.18 -0.46
C LYS A 102 21.43 18.92 0.79
N VAL A 103 21.24 17.64 1.12
CA VAL A 103 20.61 17.24 2.37
C VAL A 103 21.69 17.30 3.47
N LYS A 104 21.40 18.04 4.55
CA LYS A 104 22.30 18.14 5.71
C LYS A 104 22.46 16.77 6.36
N ALA A 105 23.64 16.52 6.92
CA ALA A 105 23.85 15.35 7.74
C ALA A 105 22.93 15.39 8.97
N THR A 106 22.48 14.22 9.42
CA THR A 106 21.84 14.03 10.73
C THR A 106 22.72 13.10 11.55
N LYS A 107 22.38 12.89 12.84
CA LYS A 107 23.08 11.92 13.71
C LYS A 107 23.22 10.53 13.09
N THR A 108 22.33 10.17 12.16
CA THR A 108 22.25 8.83 11.54
C THR A 108 22.50 8.82 10.04
N THR A 109 22.66 9.97 9.38
CA THR A 109 22.81 10.02 7.92
C THR A 109 23.85 11.05 7.48
N LYS A 110 24.76 10.65 6.58
CA LYS A 110 25.75 11.56 5.99
C LYS A 110 25.08 12.55 5.03
N ALA A 111 25.67 13.74 4.91
CA ALA A 111 25.23 14.73 3.93
C ALA A 111 25.35 14.15 2.52
N LYS A 112 24.33 14.37 1.68
CA LYS A 112 24.32 13.84 0.31
C LYS A 112 23.54 14.75 -0.64
N LYS A 113 23.88 14.65 -1.92
CA LYS A 113 23.11 15.28 -2.99
C LYS A 113 21.91 14.40 -3.31
N VAL A 114 20.73 15.01 -3.39
CA VAL A 114 19.50 14.31 -3.81
C VAL A 114 18.87 15.08 -4.96
N THR A 115 18.63 14.36 -6.05
CA THR A 115 17.91 14.90 -7.19
C THR A 115 16.42 14.67 -7.01
N TYR A 116 15.63 15.74 -7.12
CA TYR A 116 14.18 15.68 -7.13
C TYR A 116 13.65 16.07 -8.52
N ALA A 117 12.60 15.39 -8.96
CA ALA A 117 11.84 15.73 -10.14
C ALA A 117 10.46 16.26 -9.74
N TYR A 118 10.01 17.32 -10.42
CA TYR A 118 8.65 17.81 -10.30
C TYR A 118 7.74 16.99 -11.20
N ILE A 119 6.90 16.16 -10.59
CA ILE A 119 5.98 15.27 -11.29
C ILE A 119 4.58 15.87 -11.37
N LYS A 120 3.85 15.53 -12.44
CA LYS A 120 2.43 15.84 -12.64
C LYS A 120 1.71 14.64 -13.24
N THR A 121 0.47 14.37 -12.82
CA THR A 121 -0.42 13.48 -13.57
C THR A 121 -0.98 14.19 -14.80
N ALA A 122 -1.43 13.43 -15.80
CA ALA A 122 -2.02 14.00 -17.03
C ALA A 122 -3.18 14.96 -16.72
N ASN A 123 -4.04 14.60 -15.77
CA ASN A 123 -5.17 15.41 -15.31
C ASN A 123 -4.80 16.51 -14.30
N GLY A 124 -3.51 16.75 -14.03
CA GLY A 124 -3.04 17.80 -13.13
C GLY A 124 -3.32 17.60 -11.63
N LYS A 125 -4.17 16.63 -11.23
CA LYS A 125 -4.63 16.44 -9.84
C LYS A 125 -3.48 16.14 -8.87
N THR A 126 -2.48 15.37 -9.30
CA THR A 126 -1.29 15.09 -8.48
C THR A 126 -0.11 15.85 -9.05
N ALA A 127 0.45 16.76 -8.24
CA ALA A 127 1.64 17.51 -8.58
C ALA A 127 2.53 17.73 -7.34
N GLY A 128 3.84 17.66 -7.53
CA GLY A 128 4.83 17.89 -6.48
C GLY A 128 6.22 17.35 -6.80
N TRP A 129 7.15 17.49 -5.86
CA TRP A 129 8.53 17.05 -5.97
C TRP A 129 8.74 15.68 -5.36
N VAL A 130 9.46 14.81 -6.07
CA VAL A 130 9.79 13.44 -5.63
C VAL A 130 11.24 13.11 -5.95
N ALA A 131 11.90 12.37 -5.07
CA ALA A 131 13.26 11.92 -5.29
C ALA A 131 13.33 11.05 -6.56
N LEU A 132 14.17 11.44 -7.51
CA LEU A 132 14.29 10.78 -8.81
C LEU A 132 14.73 9.31 -8.67
N SER A 133 15.53 8.99 -7.65
CA SER A 133 15.96 7.62 -7.34
C SER A 133 14.84 6.65 -6.96
N LYS A 134 13.63 7.16 -6.70
CA LYS A 134 12.42 6.37 -6.43
C LYS A 134 11.52 6.19 -7.66
N LEU A 135 11.94 6.72 -8.80
CA LEU A 135 11.22 6.66 -10.06
C LEU A 135 12.00 5.84 -11.09
N THR A 136 11.26 5.20 -11.99
CA THR A 136 11.78 4.56 -13.19
C THR A 136 11.32 5.35 -14.39
N ALA A 137 12.20 5.63 -15.34
CA ALA A 137 11.87 6.34 -16.57
C ALA A 137 10.94 5.48 -17.46
N GLY A 138 10.08 6.14 -18.22
CA GLY A 138 9.11 5.52 -19.12
C GLY A 138 7.67 5.54 -18.59
N LYS A 139 6.71 5.43 -19.51
CA LYS A 139 5.30 5.26 -19.17
C LYS A 139 5.15 3.95 -18.40
N PHE A 140 4.32 3.96 -17.36
CA PHE A 140 3.88 2.70 -16.76
C PHE A 140 3.10 1.94 -17.82
N LYS A 141 3.67 0.84 -18.30
CA LYS A 141 2.94 -0.19 -19.02
C LYS A 141 2.55 -1.24 -17.99
N ALA A 142 1.25 -1.41 -17.77
CA ALA A 142 0.80 -2.68 -17.23
C ALA A 142 1.25 -3.75 -18.25
N ALA A 143 1.87 -4.84 -17.80
CA ALA A 143 2.23 -5.93 -18.69
C ALA A 143 0.99 -6.30 -19.53
N ASP A 144 1.15 -6.32 -20.84
CA ASP A 144 0.05 -6.36 -21.80
C ASP A 144 -0.94 -7.49 -21.48
N GLY A 145 -2.21 -7.10 -21.34
CA GLY A 145 -3.31 -7.79 -22.00
C GLY A 145 -3.72 -9.20 -21.57
N LYS A 146 -3.03 -9.90 -20.66
CA LYS A 146 -3.69 -10.95 -19.84
C LYS A 146 -4.12 -10.33 -18.52
N ALA A 147 -5.07 -9.41 -18.63
CA ALA A 147 -5.78 -8.81 -17.51
C ALA A 147 -6.76 -9.83 -16.92
N ASP A 148 -6.23 -10.88 -16.31
CA ASP A 148 -6.92 -11.50 -15.19
C ASP A 148 -7.04 -10.42 -14.12
N ALA A 149 -8.26 -10.19 -13.65
CA ALA A 149 -8.56 -9.47 -12.43
C ALA A 149 -7.81 -10.11 -11.24
N LYS A 150 -6.52 -9.81 -11.11
CA LYS A 150 -5.73 -10.08 -9.92
C LYS A 150 -5.43 -8.72 -9.33
N LYS A 151 -6.43 -8.23 -8.60
CA LYS A 151 -6.24 -7.52 -7.33
C LYS A 151 -4.92 -8.03 -6.77
N ALA A 152 -3.95 -7.15 -6.53
CA ALA A 152 -2.70 -7.50 -5.86
C ALA A 152 -3.03 -7.99 -4.44
N ALA A 153 -3.56 -9.21 -4.32
CA ALA A 153 -3.08 -10.13 -3.32
C ALA A 153 -1.60 -10.21 -3.62
N ASP A 154 -0.77 -9.88 -2.63
CA ASP A 154 0.62 -10.25 -2.56
C ASP A 154 0.87 -11.49 -3.43
N LYS A 155 1.92 -11.48 -4.26
CA LYS A 155 2.52 -12.76 -4.70
C LYS A 155 3.08 -13.42 -3.43
N ILE A 156 2.18 -13.94 -2.59
CA ILE A 156 2.48 -14.90 -1.55
C ILE A 156 2.95 -16.11 -2.35
N ALA A 157 4.22 -16.47 -2.20
CA ALA A 157 4.74 -17.70 -2.76
C ALA A 157 3.75 -18.84 -2.46
N GLY A 158 3.30 -19.53 -3.50
CA GLY A 158 2.38 -20.64 -3.35
C GLY A 158 2.97 -21.69 -2.41
N LYS A 159 2.15 -22.26 -1.53
CA LYS A 159 2.60 -23.36 -0.67
C LYS A 159 2.34 -24.68 -1.38
N THR A 160 3.37 -25.51 -1.46
CA THR A 160 3.27 -26.87 -2.01
C THR A 160 2.97 -27.86 -0.90
N TYR A 161 1.99 -28.71 -1.15
CA TYR A 161 1.56 -29.77 -0.22
C TYR A 161 1.59 -31.12 -0.93
N THR A 162 1.78 -32.17 -0.15
CA THR A 162 1.54 -33.54 -0.61
C THR A 162 0.05 -33.70 -0.87
N LEU A 163 -0.29 -34.15 -2.08
CA LEU A 163 -1.64 -34.48 -2.45
C LEU A 163 -1.96 -35.89 -1.95
N VAL A 164 -3.02 -36.00 -1.15
CA VAL A 164 -3.47 -37.30 -0.61
C VAL A 164 -4.50 -37.93 -1.54
N SER A 165 -5.45 -37.14 -2.02
CA SER A 165 -6.47 -37.64 -2.95
C SER A 165 -7.15 -36.52 -3.74
N THR A 166 -7.75 -36.90 -4.85
CA THR A 166 -8.62 -36.05 -5.67
C THR A 166 -9.94 -36.77 -5.91
N LYS A 167 -11.07 -36.08 -5.77
CA LYS A 167 -12.41 -36.64 -6.00
C LYS A 167 -13.23 -35.69 -6.87
N ALA A 168 -13.87 -36.22 -7.90
CA ALA A 168 -14.91 -35.50 -8.62
C ALA A 168 -16.21 -35.53 -7.80
N LEU A 169 -16.93 -34.41 -7.77
CA LEU A 169 -18.21 -34.29 -7.08
C LEU A 169 -19.32 -34.06 -8.09
N LYS A 170 -20.53 -34.56 -7.78
CA LYS A 170 -21.75 -34.03 -8.40
C LYS A 170 -21.83 -32.54 -8.05
N LYS A 171 -22.25 -31.73 -9.01
CA LYS A 171 -22.32 -30.27 -8.85
C LYS A 171 -23.29 -29.94 -7.70
N SER A 172 -22.77 -29.40 -6.61
CA SER A 172 -23.55 -29.05 -5.42
C SER A 172 -23.39 -27.57 -5.10
N ALA A 173 -24.47 -26.95 -4.63
CA ALA A 173 -24.51 -25.53 -4.25
C ALA A 173 -23.93 -25.31 -2.85
N PHE A 174 -23.16 -24.25 -2.69
CA PHE A 174 -22.55 -23.82 -1.44
C PHE A 174 -22.61 -22.30 -1.30
N HIS A 175 -22.59 -21.85 -0.07
CA HIS A 175 -22.35 -20.46 0.32
C HIS A 175 -21.37 -20.43 1.50
N PHE A 176 -21.11 -19.25 2.06
CA PHE A 176 -20.40 -19.13 3.33
C PHE A 176 -21.07 -18.06 4.19
N LYS A 177 -20.93 -18.20 5.50
CA LYS A 177 -21.37 -17.22 6.50
C LYS A 177 -20.15 -16.68 7.24
N GLY A 178 -20.17 -15.40 7.60
CA GLY A 178 -19.06 -14.76 8.32
C GLY A 178 -17.86 -14.40 7.43
N ASN A 179 -16.65 -14.71 7.88
CA ASN A 179 -15.40 -14.27 7.26
C ASN A 179 -15.21 -14.81 5.85
N GLN A 180 -14.84 -13.93 4.91
CA GLN A 180 -14.63 -14.26 3.51
C GLN A 180 -13.53 -15.34 3.33
N PRO A 181 -13.88 -16.54 2.81
CA PRO A 181 -12.92 -17.61 2.58
C PRO A 181 -11.84 -17.21 1.57
N ALA A 182 -10.61 -17.65 1.80
CA ALA A 182 -9.52 -17.43 0.85
C ALA A 182 -9.71 -18.30 -0.41
N LEU A 183 -9.49 -17.69 -1.57
CA LEU A 183 -9.59 -18.33 -2.87
C LEU A 183 -8.18 -18.59 -3.42
N TYR A 184 -7.91 -19.82 -3.84
CA TYR A 184 -6.59 -20.27 -4.31
C TYR A 184 -6.63 -20.76 -5.76
N THR A 185 -5.53 -20.56 -6.49
CA THR A 185 -5.20 -21.35 -7.69
C THR A 185 -4.41 -22.59 -7.29
N GLY A 186 -4.67 -23.73 -7.91
CA GLY A 186 -3.91 -24.96 -7.69
C GLY A 186 -3.10 -25.35 -8.92
N LYS A 187 -1.81 -25.59 -8.74
CA LYS A 187 -0.93 -26.20 -9.76
C LYS A 187 -0.56 -27.60 -9.28
N PHE A 188 -0.98 -28.63 -10.02
CA PHE A 188 -0.65 -30.01 -9.71
C PHE A 188 0.68 -30.38 -10.36
N ALA A 189 1.50 -31.15 -9.66
CA ALA A 189 2.66 -31.79 -10.26
C ALA A 189 2.20 -32.84 -11.29
N ALA A 190 3.04 -33.13 -12.28
CA ALA A 190 2.70 -34.04 -13.37
C ALA A 190 2.38 -35.47 -12.86
N ASP A 191 3.15 -35.91 -11.87
CA ASP A 191 2.97 -37.17 -11.13
C ASP A 191 1.76 -37.17 -10.19
N LYS A 192 1.07 -36.03 -10.04
CA LYS A 192 -0.03 -35.79 -9.09
C LYS A 192 0.32 -36.06 -7.62
N ALA A 193 1.60 -36.15 -7.25
CA ALA A 193 2.00 -36.36 -5.86
C ALA A 193 1.90 -35.07 -5.02
N LYS A 194 1.94 -33.91 -5.67
CA LYS A 194 1.96 -32.59 -5.03
C LYS A 194 1.02 -31.59 -5.68
N VAL A 195 0.54 -30.65 -4.88
CA VAL A 195 -0.23 -29.49 -5.34
C VAL A 195 0.28 -28.20 -4.69
N THR A 196 0.53 -27.19 -5.52
CA THR A 196 0.88 -25.85 -5.08
C THR A 196 -0.35 -24.97 -5.07
N LEU A 197 -0.79 -24.55 -3.88
CA LEU A 197 -1.90 -23.61 -3.69
C LEU A 197 -1.37 -22.19 -3.52
N THR A 198 -1.74 -21.31 -4.44
CA THR A 198 -1.38 -19.88 -4.42
C THR A 198 -2.62 -19.03 -4.18
N LYS A 199 -2.61 -18.21 -3.13
CA LYS A 199 -3.76 -17.33 -2.82
C LYS A 199 -3.92 -16.34 -3.98
N LYS A 200 -5.13 -16.27 -4.53
CA LYS A 200 -5.47 -15.34 -5.61
C LYS A 200 -6.48 -14.27 -5.20
N GLY A 201 -7.16 -14.48 -4.08
CA GLY A 201 -8.14 -13.54 -3.57
C GLY A 201 -8.97 -14.15 -2.45
N VAL A 202 -10.23 -13.73 -2.38
CA VAL A 202 -11.25 -14.21 -1.44
C VAL A 202 -12.56 -14.43 -2.20
N LEU A 203 -13.47 -15.25 -1.67
CA LEU A 203 -14.79 -15.44 -2.26
C LEU A 203 -15.66 -14.18 -2.08
N PRO A 204 -16.38 -13.73 -3.13
CA PRO A 204 -17.37 -12.66 -3.01
C PRO A 204 -18.50 -13.01 -2.05
N GLN A 205 -18.95 -12.06 -1.23
CA GLN A 205 -20.12 -12.24 -0.35
C GLN A 205 -21.44 -12.22 -1.12
N GLY A 206 -22.48 -12.78 -0.51
CA GLY A 206 -23.85 -12.71 -1.02
C GLY A 206 -24.07 -13.49 -2.32
N LYS A 207 -23.33 -14.59 -2.52
CA LYS A 207 -23.37 -15.40 -3.74
C LYS A 207 -23.46 -16.89 -3.42
N THR A 208 -24.13 -17.61 -4.31
CA THR A 208 -24.09 -19.07 -4.38
C THR A 208 -22.92 -19.49 -5.27
N PHE A 209 -22.16 -20.48 -4.81
CA PHE A 209 -21.08 -21.11 -5.54
C PHE A 209 -21.40 -22.59 -5.76
N TYR A 210 -20.75 -23.19 -6.75
CA TYR A 210 -20.90 -24.61 -7.06
C TYR A 210 -19.56 -25.31 -6.98
N ALA A 211 -19.47 -26.37 -6.17
CA ALA A 211 -18.29 -27.22 -6.13
C ALA A 211 -18.45 -28.42 -7.07
N THR A 212 -17.37 -28.78 -7.77
CA THR A 212 -17.35 -29.93 -8.70
C THR A 212 -16.18 -30.89 -8.46
N LYS A 213 -15.20 -30.49 -7.65
CA LYS A 213 -14.03 -31.30 -7.31
C LYS A 213 -13.62 -31.03 -5.87
N THR A 214 -13.06 -32.04 -5.22
CA THR A 214 -12.40 -31.91 -3.91
C THR A 214 -10.99 -32.47 -4.03
N ILE A 215 -10.04 -31.84 -3.35
CA ILE A 215 -8.73 -32.41 -3.06
C ILE A 215 -8.53 -32.53 -1.56
N THR A 216 -7.78 -33.56 -1.16
CA THR A 216 -7.27 -33.69 0.19
C THR A 216 -5.77 -33.48 0.15
N ILE A 217 -5.26 -32.55 0.94
CA ILE A 217 -3.82 -32.30 1.08
C ILE A 217 -3.35 -32.69 2.49
N LYS A 218 -2.07 -33.06 2.61
CA LYS A 218 -1.42 -33.21 3.91
C LYS A 218 -0.83 -31.87 4.32
N LYS A 219 -1.38 -31.27 5.37
CA LYS A 219 -0.89 -30.02 5.96
C LYS A 219 -0.38 -30.33 7.36
N ALA A 220 0.95 -30.33 7.52
CA ALA A 220 1.60 -30.92 8.69
C ALA A 220 1.09 -32.36 8.91
N ASN A 221 0.57 -32.67 10.09
CA ASN A 221 0.09 -34.01 10.43
C ASN A 221 -1.41 -34.22 10.20
N LYS A 222 -2.10 -33.29 9.50
CA LYS A 222 -3.55 -33.36 9.28
C LYS A 222 -3.91 -33.37 7.79
N ASN A 223 -4.97 -34.10 7.47
CA ASN A 223 -5.58 -34.09 6.15
C ASN A 223 -6.60 -32.95 6.07
N VAL A 224 -6.46 -32.10 5.06
CA VAL A 224 -7.28 -30.90 4.88
C VAL A 224 -7.90 -30.92 3.49
N LYS A 225 -9.22 -30.71 3.43
CA LYS A 225 -10.00 -30.75 2.19
C LYS A 225 -10.17 -29.35 1.59
N TYR A 226 -9.98 -29.25 0.28
CA TYR A 226 -10.28 -28.06 -0.51
C TYR A 226 -11.26 -28.41 -1.62
N ASP A 227 -12.30 -27.60 -1.78
CA ASP A 227 -13.28 -27.74 -2.85
C ASP A 227 -13.00 -26.73 -3.95
N TYR A 228 -13.11 -27.19 -5.20
CA TYR A 228 -13.00 -26.34 -6.37
C TYR A 228 -14.36 -25.74 -6.68
N VAL A 229 -14.50 -24.45 -6.39
CA VAL A 229 -15.75 -23.71 -6.52
C VAL A 229 -15.77 -22.84 -7.78
N THR A 230 -16.95 -22.73 -8.37
CA THR A 230 -17.27 -21.87 -9.51
C THR A 230 -18.55 -21.08 -9.23
N GLY A 231 -18.58 -19.78 -9.53
CA GLY A 231 -19.78 -18.95 -9.40
C GLY A 231 -19.45 -17.45 -9.45
N GLY A 232 -20.23 -16.68 -10.23
CA GLY A 232 -19.88 -15.30 -10.57
C GLY A 232 -18.50 -15.22 -11.22
N ASN A 233 -17.65 -14.31 -10.72
CA ASN A 233 -16.26 -14.16 -11.17
C ASN A 233 -15.25 -15.01 -10.36
N ALA A 234 -15.73 -15.90 -9.48
CA ALA A 234 -14.88 -16.75 -8.64
C ALA A 234 -14.72 -18.16 -9.23
N LYS A 235 -13.47 -18.59 -9.41
CA LYS A 235 -13.09 -19.93 -9.88
C LYS A 235 -11.81 -20.38 -9.19
N GLY A 236 -11.84 -21.37 -8.31
CA GLY A 236 -10.63 -21.81 -7.60
C GLY A 236 -10.89 -22.71 -6.41
N TRP A 237 -9.82 -23.05 -5.68
CA TRP A 237 -9.86 -23.90 -4.51
C TRP A 237 -10.14 -23.08 -3.25
N VAL A 238 -11.04 -23.58 -2.40
CA VAL A 238 -11.42 -22.97 -1.12
C VAL A 238 -11.44 -24.06 -0.05
N LEU A 239 -11.09 -23.71 1.18
CA LEU A 239 -11.10 -24.65 2.30
C LEU A 239 -12.54 -25.14 2.53
N ALA A 240 -12.78 -26.45 2.42
CA ALA A 240 -14.13 -27.02 2.45
C ALA A 240 -14.87 -26.70 3.76
N SER A 241 -14.14 -26.66 4.89
CA SER A 241 -14.71 -26.34 6.21
C SER A 241 -15.17 -24.89 6.36
N GLN A 242 -14.90 -24.02 5.39
CA GLN A 242 -15.39 -22.63 5.37
C GLN A 242 -16.62 -22.46 4.46
N LEU A 243 -17.12 -23.56 3.88
CA LEU A 243 -18.29 -23.57 3.03
C LEU A 243 -19.46 -24.24 3.75
N THR A 244 -20.65 -23.73 3.51
CA THR A 244 -21.91 -24.27 3.99
C THR A 244 -22.71 -24.75 2.77
N ALA A 245 -23.20 -25.98 2.81
CA ALA A 245 -24.01 -26.53 1.74
C ALA A 245 -25.33 -25.75 1.58
N GLY A 246 -25.82 -25.66 0.35
CA GLY A 246 -27.04 -24.94 0.00
C GLY A 246 -26.79 -23.59 -0.66
N LYS A 247 -27.86 -23.05 -1.28
CA LYS A 247 -27.85 -21.73 -1.93
C LYS A 247 -27.77 -20.62 -0.88
N PHE A 248 -27.13 -19.52 -1.25
CA PHE A 248 -27.21 -18.29 -0.46
C PHE A 248 -28.63 -17.73 -0.51
N MET A 249 -29.19 -17.41 0.65
CA MET A 249 -30.43 -16.67 0.82
C MET A 249 -30.10 -15.36 1.52
N ALA A 250 -30.54 -14.23 0.97
CA ALA A 250 -30.50 -12.96 1.69
C ALA A 250 -31.53 -13.03 2.84
N ALA A 251 -31.19 -12.47 4.00
CA ALA A 251 -32.21 -12.18 5.00
C ALA A 251 -33.06 -11.03 4.46
N ASP A 252 -34.39 -11.17 4.54
CA ASP A 252 -35.37 -10.12 4.26
C ASP A 252 -35.26 -8.99 5.29
#